data_AF-A0A2S6TH92-F1
#
_entry.id   AF-A0A2S6TH92-F1
#
_cell.length_a   1.000
_cell.length_b   1.000
_cell.length_c   1.000
_cell.angle_alpha   90.00
_cell.angle_beta   90.00
_cell.angle_gamma   90.00
#
_symmetry.space_group_name_H-M   'P 1'
#
loop_
_entity.id
_entity.type
_entity.pdbx_description
1 polymer ?
#
loop_
_entity_poly.entity_id
_entity_poly.type
_entity_poly.pdbx_seq_one_letter_code
_entity_poly.pdbx_strand_id
1 'polypeptide(L)' 'MPSLRVVLVGDVAFDEAKTVASFITPVPGGVGPVTIADLLRNTVIAACRQNGPPDPAL' A
#
# COMPACT_ATOMS: atom_id res chain seq x y z
N MET A 1 14.86 -14.84 28.97
CA MET A 1 13.53 -14.92 28.34
C MET A 1 13.69 -14.58 26.86
N PRO A 2 13.36 -15.48 25.92
CA PRO A 2 13.47 -15.13 24.51
C PRO A 2 12.43 -14.02 24.22
N SER A 3 12.85 -12.93 23.59
CA SER A 3 11.93 -11.87 23.20
C SER A 3 10.93 -12.44 22.19
N LEU A 4 9.65 -12.51 22.55
CA LEU A 4 8.59 -12.84 21.59
C LEU A 4 8.53 -11.72 20.55
N ARG A 5 9.04 -11.98 19.34
CA ARG A 5 8.96 -11.05 18.22
C ARG A 5 7.67 -11.32 17.47
N VAL A 6 6.72 -10.39 17.56
CA VAL A 6 5.50 -10.45 16.76
C VAL A 6 5.86 -10.16 15.31
N VAL A 7 5.38 -11.02 14.40
CA VAL A 7 5.54 -10.86 12.95
C VAL A 7 4.19 -10.47 12.37
N LEU A 8 4.16 -9.40 11.58
CA LEU A 8 2.98 -9.02 10.83
C LEU A 8 2.83 -9.94 9.62
N VAL A 9 1.68 -10.59 9.50
CA VAL A 9 1.35 -11.50 8.40
C VAL A 9 0.08 -11.01 7.70
N GLY A 10 -0.05 -11.33 6.42
CA GLY A 10 -1.23 -11.03 5.61
C GLY A 10 -2.26 -12.16 5.63
N ASP A 11 -3.39 -11.94 4.94
CA ASP A 11 -4.51 -12.88 4.90
C ASP A 11 -4.26 -14.13 4.03
N VAL A 12 -3.16 -14.15 3.28
CA VAL A 12 -2.84 -15.19 2.29
C VAL A 12 -1.62 -15.99 2.73
N ALA A 13 -1.67 -17.32 2.54
CA ALA A 13 -0.51 -18.20 2.65
C ALA A 13 0.50 -17.90 1.54
N PHE A 14 1.38 -16.93 1.80
CA PHE A 14 2.25 -16.32 0.79
C PHE A 14 3.13 -17.33 0.05
N ASP A 15 3.69 -18.32 0.76
CA ASP A 15 4.60 -19.31 0.18
C ASP A 15 3.92 -20.29 -0.78
N GLU A 16 2.65 -20.60 -0.55
CA GLU A 16 1.86 -21.44 -1.45
C GLU A 16 1.38 -20.60 -2.65
N ALA A 17 0.80 -19.44 -2.37
CA ALA A 17 0.21 -18.57 -3.39
C ALA A 17 1.24 -18.03 -4.40
N LYS A 18 2.48 -17.74 -3.98
CA LYS A 18 3.55 -17.25 -4.87
C LYS A 18 3.95 -18.24 -5.95
N THR A 19 3.61 -19.53 -5.81
CA THR A 19 3.91 -20.56 -6.84
C THR A 19 2.91 -20.55 -8.00
N VAL A 20 1.74 -19.94 -7.80
CA VAL A 20 0.64 -19.90 -8.77
C VAL A 20 0.42 -18.48 -9.32
N ALA A 21 0.52 -17.46 -8.47
CA ALA A 21 0.27 -16.07 -8.86
C ALA A 21 1.39 -15.51 -9.74
N SER A 22 1.04 -14.75 -10.79
CA SER A 22 2.02 -14.02 -11.62
C SER A 22 2.67 -12.85 -10.89
N PHE A 23 1.94 -12.23 -9.95
CA PHE A 23 2.41 -11.19 -9.04
C PHE A 23 1.75 -11.38 -7.67
N ILE A 24 2.49 -11.07 -6.60
CA ILE A 24 2.00 -11.16 -5.22
C ILE A 24 2.59 -10.04 -4.37
N THR A 25 1.77 -9.38 -3.55
CA THR A 25 2.21 -8.30 -2.66
C THR A 25 2.65 -8.84 -1.30
N PRO A 26 3.84 -8.50 -0.79
CA PRO A 26 4.32 -9.00 0.49
C PRO A 26 3.61 -8.32 1.67
N VAL A 27 3.56 -9.02 2.80
CA VAL A 27 3.20 -8.44 4.09
C VAL A 27 4.32 -8.75 5.09
N PRO A 28 4.95 -7.74 5.70
CA PRO A 28 4.77 -6.30 5.47
C PRO A 28 5.34 -5.83 4.11
N GLY A 29 5.03 -4.58 3.73
CA GLY A 29 5.70 -3.89 2.62
C GLY A 29 4.93 -3.81 1.29
N GLY A 30 3.73 -4.40 1.21
CA GLY A 30 2.86 -4.32 0.04
C GLY A 30 1.92 -3.12 0.06
N VAL A 31 0.65 -3.36 0.42
CA VAL A 31 -0.44 -2.38 0.25
C VAL A 31 -0.35 -1.19 1.22
N GLY A 32 0.17 -1.39 2.43
CA GLY A 32 0.21 -0.34 3.47
C GLY A 32 0.88 0.97 3.01
N PRO A 33 2.11 0.95 2.47
CA PRO A 33 2.75 2.13 1.90
C PRO A 33 1.97 2.79 0.76
N VAL A 34 1.29 2.00 -0.09
CA VAL A 34 0.49 2.51 -1.21
C VAL A 34 -0.72 3.30 -0.70
N THR A 35 -1.37 2.84 0.38
CA THR A 35 -2.48 3.58 1.00
C THR A 35 -2.08 4.99 1.43
N ILE A 36 -0.89 5.16 2.00
CA ILE A 36 -0.39 6.48 2.39
C ILE A 36 -0.11 7.33 1.16
N ALA A 37 0.54 6.76 0.14
CA ALA A 37 0.83 7.44 -1.11
C ALA A 37 -0.45 7.93 -1.81
N ASP A 38 -1.47 7.07 -1.89
CA ASP A 38 -2.75 7.41 -2.52
C ASP A 38 -3.55 8.43 -1.72
N LEU A 39 -3.49 8.40 -0.38
CA LEU A 39 -4.07 9.46 0.44
C LEU A 39 -3.45 10.81 0.08
N LEU A 40 -2.12 10.91 0.06
CA LEU A 40 -1.42 12.15 -0.27
C LEU A 40 -1.73 12.61 -1.70
N ARG A 41 -1.70 11.68 -2.66
CA ARG A 41 -2.04 11.95 -4.06
C ARG A 41 -3.45 12.53 -4.18
N ASN A 42 -4.43 11.89 -3.54
CA ASN A 42 -5.82 12.31 -3.60
C ASN A 42 -6.04 13.66 -2.89
N THR A 43 -5.34 13.91 -1.78
CA THR A 43 -5.37 15.22 -1.12
C THR A 43 -4.86 16.33 -2.02
N VAL A 44 -3.74 16.13 -2.72
CA VAL A 44 -3.19 17.13 -3.65
C VAL A 44 -4.16 17.37 -4.82
N ILE A 45 -4.68 16.31 -5.42
CA ILE A 45 -5.68 16.41 -6.51
C ILE A 45 -6.91 17.21 -6.06
N ALA A 46 -7.45 16.90 -4.88
CA ALA A 46 -8.60 17.61 -4.33
C ALA A 46 -8.30 19.10 -4.10
N ALA A 47 -7.12 19.42 -3.55
CA ALA A 47 -6.69 20.79 -3.34
C ALA A 47 -6.54 21.57 -4.65
N CYS A 48 -5.91 21.00 -5.69
CA CYS A 48 -5.80 21.64 -7.00
C CYS A 48 -7.18 21.93 -7.60
N ARG A 49 -8.08 20.93 -7.60
CA ARG A 49 -9.44 21.06 -8.12
C ARG A 49 -10.28 22.11 -7.41
N GLN A 50 -10.08 22.29 -6.11
CA GLN A 50 -10.86 23.25 -5.31
C GLN A 50 -10.31 24.68 -5.40
N ASN A 51 -9.01 24.86 -5.64
CA ASN A 51 -8.34 26.16 -5.50
C ASN A 51 -7.83 26.75 -6.82
N GLY A 52 -7.93 26.02 -7.95
CA GLY A 52 -7.52 26.51 -9.27
C GLY A 52 -6.10 26.19 -9.78
N PRO A 53 -5.16 25.59 -9.02
CA PRO A 53 -3.94 25.02 -9.61
C PRO A 53 -4.23 23.90 -10.62
N PRO A 54 -3.30 23.61 -11.55
CA PRO A 54 -3.41 22.46 -12.46
C PRO A 54 -3.61 21.15 -11.70
N ASP A 55 -4.53 20.32 -12.19
CA ASP A 55 -4.77 18.99 -11.63
C ASP A 55 -3.63 18.06 -12.05
N PRO A 56 -2.84 17.50 -11.10
CA PRO A 56 -1.74 16.59 -11.44
C PRO A 56 -2.21 15.24 -12.00
N ALA A 57 -3.52 14.97 -12.02
CA ALA A 57 -4.10 13.80 -12.63
C ALA A 57 -4.61 14.01 -14.07
N LEU A 58 -4.50 15.23 -14.62
CA LEU A 58 -4.91 15.58 -15.99
C LEU A 58 -3.72 15.97 -16.86
#